data_AF-A0AAP9HE88-F1
#
_entry.id   AF-A0AAP9HE88-F1
#
_cell.length_a   1.000
_cell.length_b   1.000
_cell.length_c   1.000
_cell.angle_alpha   90.00
_cell.angle_beta   90.00
_cell.angle_gamma   90.00
#
_symmetry.space_group_name_H-M   'P 1'
#
loop_
_entity.id
_entity.type
_entity.pdbx_description
1 polymer ?
#
loop_
_entity_poly.entity_id
_entity_poly.type
_entity_poly.pdbx_seq_one_letter_code
_entity_poly.pdbx_strand_id
1 'polypeptide(L)'
;MKKSTGLLITILPIGLMTLLLFFLPERYLGTGTMVIVLYFGIIMLVLGKYIKRGDNAHLINGIDISFKEAKLPENIEKYSKDSKIVGNICFGMSSICFLVVIVYFIVINI
;
A
#
# COMPACT_ATOMS: atom_id res chain seq x y z
N MET A 1 -1.43 16.28 -7.46
CA MET A 1 -0.99 15.29 -8.47
C MET A 1 -2.24 14.67 -9.10
N LYS A 2 -2.27 14.42 -10.41
CA LYS A 2 -3.40 13.68 -11.01
C LYS A 2 -3.46 12.28 -10.36
N LYS A 3 -4.66 11.76 -10.05
CA LYS A 3 -4.89 10.42 -9.48
C LYS A 3 -4.01 9.35 -10.14
N SER A 4 -3.87 9.43 -11.47
CA SER A 4 -3.04 8.56 -12.31
C SER A 4 -1.55 8.56 -11.96
N THR A 5 -0.95 9.70 -11.61
CA THR A 5 0.49 9.79 -11.29
C THR A 5 0.82 9.16 -9.94
N GLY A 6 -0.06 9.31 -8.95
CA GLY A 6 0.10 8.66 -7.64
C GLY A 6 -0.03 7.14 -7.75
N LEU A 7 -1.04 6.66 -8.47
CA LEU A 7 -1.21 5.23 -8.77
C LEU A 7 -0.02 4.64 -9.53
N LEU A 8 0.50 5.37 -10.52
CA LEU A 8 1.68 4.98 -11.27
C LEU A 8 2.89 4.82 -10.35
N ILE A 9 3.19 5.80 -9.48
CA ILE A 9 4.32 5.73 -8.56
C ILE A 9 4.18 4.57 -7.56
N THR A 10 2.95 4.21 -7.17
CA THR A 10 2.71 3.10 -6.24
C THR A 10 2.82 1.73 -6.91
N ILE A 11 2.34 1.58 -8.15
CA ILE A 11 2.27 0.29 -8.86
C ILE A 11 3.55 0.01 -9.66
N LEU A 12 4.20 1.04 -10.20
CA LEU A 12 5.39 0.92 -11.05
C LEU A 12 6.55 0.18 -10.37
N PRO A 13 6.90 0.45 -9.10
CA PRO A 13 8.02 -0.23 -8.46
C PRO A 13 7.70 -1.70 -8.19
N ILE A 14 6.43 -2.04 -7.91
CA ILE A 14 5.97 -3.43 -7.76
C ILE A 14 6.08 -4.15 -9.11
N GLY A 15 5.58 -3.55 -10.20
CA GLY A 15 5.70 -4.13 -11.54
C GLY A 15 7.15 -4.35 -11.97
N LEU A 16 8.03 -3.39 -11.65
CA LEU A 16 9.44 -3.45 -12.00
C LEU A 16 10.20 -4.50 -11.17
N MET A 17 9.87 -4.64 -9.89
CA MET A 17 10.42 -5.70 -9.03
C MET A 17 9.94 -7.09 -9.44
N THR A 18 8.67 -7.25 -9.84
CA THR A 18 8.13 -8.51 -10.38
C THR A 18 8.79 -8.88 -11.71
N LEU A 19 9.07 -7.90 -12.57
CA LEU A 19 9.83 -8.14 -13.80
C LEU A 19 11.26 -8.61 -13.49
N LEU A 20 11.93 -7.97 -12.52
CA LEU A 20 13.29 -8.33 -12.10
C LEU A 20 13.37 -9.76 -11.54
N LEU A 21 12.33 -10.23 -10.83
CA LEU A 21 12.25 -11.63 -10.36
C LEU A 21 12.45 -12.65 -11.48
N PHE A 22 11.97 -12.36 -12.70
CA PHE A 22 12.09 -13.27 -13.84
C PHE A 22 13.54 -13.49 -14.31
N PHE A 23 14.43 -12.55 -13.97
CA PHE A 23 15.86 -12.61 -14.31
C PHE A 23 16.74 -13.10 -13.15
N LEU A 24 16.16 -13.37 -11.97
CA LEU A 24 16.92 -13.88 -10.83
C LEU A 24 17.15 -15.39 -10.96
N PRO A 25 18.34 -15.89 -10.61
CA PRO A 25 18.58 -17.32 -10.44
C PRO A 25 17.61 -17.92 -9.41
N GLU A 26 17.18 -19.17 -9.64
CA GLU A 26 16.14 -19.85 -8.84
C GLU A 26 16.40 -19.79 -7.32
N ARG A 27 17.66 -19.93 -6.92
CA ARG A 27 18.12 -19.85 -5.52
C ARG A 27 17.80 -18.52 -4.81
N TYR A 28 17.55 -17.45 -5.55
CA TYR A 28 17.23 -16.13 -4.99
C TYR A 28 15.76 -15.73 -5.16
N LEU A 29 14.93 -16.54 -5.83
CA LEU A 29 13.52 -16.23 -6.05
C LEU A 29 12.75 -16.09 -4.74
N GLY A 30 13.04 -16.95 -3.75
CA GLY A 30 12.41 -16.89 -2.43
C GLY A 30 12.68 -15.54 -1.73
N THR A 31 13.95 -15.15 -1.63
CA THR A 31 14.35 -13.90 -0.99
C THR A 31 13.85 -12.68 -1.78
N GLY A 32 13.93 -12.72 -3.11
CA GLY A 32 13.41 -11.64 -3.97
C GLY A 32 11.90 -11.44 -3.82
N THR A 33 11.14 -12.54 -3.70
CA THR A 33 9.69 -12.49 -3.47
C THR A 33 9.39 -11.83 -2.13
N MET A 34 10.17 -12.13 -1.08
CA MET A 34 9.97 -11.52 0.24
C MET A 34 10.29 -10.03 0.28
N VAL A 35 11.27 -9.57 -0.50
CA VAL A 35 11.54 -8.13 -0.67
C VAL A 35 10.34 -7.42 -1.29
N ILE A 36 9.67 -8.02 -2.27
CA ILE A 36 8.45 -7.47 -2.89
C ILE A 36 7.30 -7.42 -1.90
N VAL A 37 7.07 -8.50 -1.14
CA VAL A 37 6.02 -8.54 -0.11
C VAL A 37 6.28 -7.48 0.97
N LEU A 38 7.54 -7.31 1.40
CA LEU A 38 7.94 -6.27 2.35
C LEU A 38 7.65 -4.87 1.79
N TYR A 39 8.05 -4.62 0.55
CA TYR A 39 7.84 -3.34 -0.11
C TYR A 39 6.35 -3.00 -0.25
N PHE A 40 5.53 -3.98 -0.65
CA PHE A 40 4.08 -3.84 -0.69
C PHE A 40 3.49 -3.53 0.69
N GLY A 41 3.98 -4.22 1.74
CA GLY A 41 3.59 -3.96 3.12
C GLY A 41 3.87 -2.52 3.56
N ILE A 42 5.04 -1.96 3.22
CA ILE A 42 5.41 -0.57 3.51
C ILE A 42 4.48 0.41 2.78
N ILE A 43 4.21 0.16 1.49
CA ILE A 43 3.27 0.99 0.71
C ILE A 43 1.90 1.02 1.39
N MET A 44 1.36 -0.13 1.76
CA MET A 44 0.04 -0.22 2.39
C MET A 44 0.02 0.47 3.76
N LEU A 45 1.11 0.40 4.52
CA LEU A 45 1.26 1.12 5.79
C LEU A 45 1.13 2.64 5.60
N VAL A 46 1.88 3.16 4.63
CA VAL A 46 1.93 4.58 4.31
C VAL A 46 0.58 5.05 3.77
N LEU A 47 0.01 4.31 2.81
CA LEU A 47 -1.29 4.61 2.22
C LEU A 47 -2.41 4.60 3.28
N GLY A 48 -2.42 3.60 4.16
CA GLY A 48 -3.38 3.47 5.25
C GLY A 48 -3.33 4.66 6.21
N LYS A 49 -2.13 5.16 6.54
CA LYS A 49 -1.96 6.36 7.36
C LYS A 49 -2.54 7.61 6.70
N TYR A 50 -2.28 7.79 5.40
CA TYR A 50 -2.78 8.94 4.65
C TYR A 50 -4.29 8.90 4.45
N ILE A 51 -4.87 7.73 4.14
CA ILE A 51 -6.32 7.59 3.95
C ILE A 51 -7.05 7.78 5.28
N LYS A 52 -6.56 7.18 6.39
CA LYS A 52 -7.20 7.25 7.71
C LYS A 52 -7.35 8.67 8.27
N ARG A 53 -6.55 9.63 7.78
CA ARG A 53 -6.64 11.05 8.13
C ARG A 53 -7.88 11.75 7.53
N GLY A 54 -8.51 11.17 6.50
CA GLY A 54 -9.73 11.68 5.87
C GLY A 54 -9.50 12.74 4.79
N ASP A 55 -8.38 13.48 4.85
CA ASP A 55 -7.98 14.49 3.84
C ASP A 55 -7.58 13.88 2.48
N ASN A 56 -7.51 12.55 2.40
CA ASN A 56 -7.23 11.79 1.20
C ASN A 56 -8.39 10.90 0.74
N ALA A 57 -9.63 11.20 1.16
CA ALA A 57 -10.82 10.46 0.73
C ALA A 57 -10.97 10.36 -0.80
N HIS A 58 -10.43 11.31 -1.56
CA HIS A 58 -10.35 11.23 -3.03
C HIS A 58 -9.64 9.95 -3.53
N LEU A 59 -8.74 9.33 -2.76
CA LEU A 59 -8.06 8.08 -3.15
C LEU A 59 -8.96 6.83 -3.00
N ILE A 60 -10.10 6.95 -2.32
CA ILE A 60 -11.02 5.84 -2.10
C ILE A 60 -11.83 5.63 -3.37
N ASN A 61 -11.90 4.37 -3.82
CA ASN A 61 -12.70 4.02 -4.99
C ASN A 61 -14.19 4.29 -4.72
N GLY A 62 -14.88 4.90 -5.68
CA GLY A 62 -16.27 5.34 -5.52
C GLY A 62 -16.45 6.75 -4.96
N ILE A 63 -15.38 7.44 -4.54
CA ILE A 63 -15.42 8.86 -4.17
C ILE A 63 -14.85 9.70 -5.32
N ASP A 64 -15.73 10.48 -5.97
CA ASP A 64 -15.36 11.42 -7.02
C ASP A 64 -15.36 12.86 -6.50
N ILE A 65 -14.30 13.19 -5.76
CA ILE A 65 -14.03 14.55 -5.28
C ILE A 65 -12.60 14.93 -5.67
N SER A 66 -12.37 16.22 -5.89
CA SER A 66 -11.02 16.71 -6.15
C SER A 66 -10.15 16.64 -4.89
N PHE A 67 -8.81 16.62 -5.07
CA PHE A 67 -7.87 16.71 -3.94
C PHE A 67 -8.08 17.96 -3.09
N LYS A 68 -8.52 19.08 -3.70
CA LYS A 68 -8.78 20.32 -2.98
C LYS A 68 -10.06 20.20 -2.15
N GLU A 69 -11.11 19.62 -2.71
CA GLU A 69 -12.37 19.37 -2.00
C GLU A 69 -12.19 18.38 -0.86
N ALA A 70 -11.38 17.32 -1.04
CA ALA A 70 -11.11 16.33 0.01
C ALA A 70 -10.47 16.93 1.27
N LYS A 71 -9.82 18.09 1.15
CA LYS A 71 -9.19 18.80 2.28
C LYS A 71 -10.14 19.76 3.01
N LEU A 72 -11.33 20.01 2.49
CA LEU A 72 -12.32 20.82 3.19
C LEU A 72 -12.80 20.08 4.45
N PRO A 73 -12.91 20.76 5.60
CA PRO A 73 -13.27 20.12 6.86
C PRO A 73 -14.61 19.38 6.79
N GLU A 74 -15.59 19.95 6.07
CA GLU A 74 -16.90 19.34 5.84
C GLU A 74 -16.80 17.98 5.12
N ASN A 75 -15.92 17.86 4.12
CA ASN A 75 -15.72 16.61 3.40
C ASN A 75 -14.89 15.61 4.20
N ILE A 76 -13.91 16.06 4.98
CA ILE A 76 -13.14 15.19 5.88
C ILE A 76 -14.07 14.53 6.90
N GLU A 77 -15.01 15.30 7.46
CA GLU A 77 -15.99 14.79 8.41
C GLU A 77 -16.96 13.81 7.73
N LYS A 78 -17.51 14.19 6.57
CA LYS A 78 -18.42 13.37 5.77
C LYS A 78 -17.84 12.00 5.42
N TYR A 79 -16.58 11.95 4.99
CA TYR A 79 -15.90 10.72 4.56
C TYR A 79 -15.04 10.08 5.66
N SER A 80 -15.12 10.57 6.90
CA SER A 80 -14.27 10.12 8.01
C SER A 80 -14.43 8.63 8.31
N LYS A 81 -15.66 8.11 8.20
CA LYS A 81 -15.97 6.69 8.47
C LYS A 81 -15.35 5.78 7.41
N ASP A 82 -15.57 6.09 6.13
CA ASP A 82 -15.02 5.31 5.02
C ASP A 82 -13.50 5.35 5.02
N SER A 83 -12.94 6.52 5.27
CA SER A 83 -11.49 6.74 5.41
C SER A 83 -10.88 5.91 6.53
N LYS A 84 -11.56 5.79 7.68
CA LYS A 84 -11.11 4.93 8.79
C LYS A 84 -11.16 3.45 8.42
N ILE A 85 -12.22 3.01 7.75
CA ILE A 85 -12.40 1.61 7.33
C ILE A 85 -11.30 1.24 6.34
N VAL A 86 -11.16 2.00 5.24
CA VAL A 86 -10.15 1.74 4.21
C VAL A 86 -8.74 1.84 4.77
N GLY A 87 -8.48 2.84 5.61
CA GLY A 87 -7.19 2.97 6.29
C GLY A 87 -6.85 1.76 7.16
N ASN A 88 -7.82 1.23 7.92
CA ASN A 88 -7.64 0.03 8.73
C ASN A 88 -7.42 -1.23 7.89
N ILE A 89 -8.08 -1.36 6.74
CA ILE A 89 -7.84 -2.46 5.79
C ILE A 89 -6.41 -2.42 5.28
N CYS A 90 -5.91 -1.24 4.89
CA CYS A 90 -4.51 -1.05 4.49
C CYS A 90 -3.53 -1.44 5.62
N PHE A 91 -3.81 -1.06 6.87
CA PHE A 91 -3.01 -1.49 8.02
C PHE A 91 -3.04 -3.01 8.24
N GLY A 92 -4.21 -3.64 8.14
CA GLY A 92 -4.35 -5.09 8.25
C GLY A 92 -3.52 -5.82 7.20
N MET A 93 -3.62 -5.41 5.94
CA MET A 93 -2.83 -5.99 4.85
C MET A 93 -1.32 -5.79 5.07
N SER A 94 -0.91 -4.59 5.48
CA SER A 94 0.48 -4.29 5.84
C SER A 94 1.01 -5.21 6.94
N SER A 95 0.23 -5.43 8.00
CA SER A 95 0.58 -6.33 9.09
C SER A 95 0.76 -7.78 8.63
N ILE A 96 -0.10 -8.27 7.73
CA ILE A 96 0.02 -9.62 7.15
C ILE A 96 1.31 -9.73 6.34
N CYS A 97 1.62 -8.74 5.51
CA CYS A 97 2.86 -8.73 4.72
C CYS A 97 4.10 -8.78 5.61
N PHE A 98 4.15 -7.97 6.68
CA PHE A 98 5.27 -8.01 7.62
C PHE A 98 5.37 -9.36 8.34
N LEU A 99 4.24 -9.94 8.77
CA LEU A 99 4.21 -11.25 9.43
C LEU A 99 4.80 -12.34 8.53
N VAL A 100 4.36 -12.40 7.26
CA VAL A 100 4.86 -13.40 6.29
C VAL A 100 6.37 -13.27 6.10
N VAL A 101 6.88 -12.05 5.97
CA VAL A 101 8.32 -11.79 5.81
C VAL A 101 9.09 -12.22 7.06
N ILE A 102 8.61 -11.88 8.26
CA ILE A 102 9.26 -12.27 9.52
C ILE A 102 9.30 -13.79 9.66
N VAL A 103 8.18 -14.48 9.43
CA VAL A 103 8.11 -15.95 9.52
C VAL A 103 9.08 -16.60 8.53
N TYR A 104 9.16 -16.10 7.30
CA TYR A 104 10.11 -16.60 6.31
C TYR A 104 11.57 -16.48 6.79
N PHE A 105 11.95 -15.33 7.33
CA PHE A 105 13.31 -15.13 7.86
C PHE A 105 13.60 -16.03 9.06
N ILE A 106 12.63 -16.25 9.95
CA ILE A 106 12.80 -17.18 11.08
C ILE A 106 13.03 -18.61 10.56
N VAL A 107 12.21 -19.08 9.62
CA VAL A 107 12.26 -20.45 9.10
C VAL A 107 13.56 -20.74 8.34
N ILE A 108 14.09 -19.78 7.59
CA ILE A 108 15.34 -19.96 6.83
C ILE A 108 16.60 -19.85 7.70
N ASN A 109 16.53 -19.15 8.84
CA ASN A 109 17.67 -19.00 9.76
C ASN A 109 17.69 -20.06 10.89
N ILE A 110 16.74 -21.01 10.89
CA ILE A 110 16.71 -22.21 11.74
C ILE A 110 17.22 -23.40 10.94
#